data_AF-A0A0B8P3Z4-F1
#
_entry.id   AF-A0A0B8P3Z4-F1
#
_cell.length_a   1.000
_cell.length_b   1.000
_cell.length_c   1.000
_cell.angle_alpha   90.00
_cell.angle_beta   90.00
_cell.angle_gamma   90.00
#
_symmetry.space_group_name_H-M   'P 1'
#
loop_
_entity.id
_entity.type
_entity.pdbx_description
1 polymer ?
#
loop_
_entity_poly.entity_id
_entity_poly.type
_entity_poly.pdbx_seq_one_letter_code
_entity_poly.pdbx_strand_id
1 'polypeptide(L)'
;MCFNEAVAKQLDLPKPTSWEDLTNPVYQGHIAMPNPASSGTGYMQVSAWLQNMGEDKGWDYMADLHKNIAHYTHSGSKPCVQAGMGEVAIGISMASRGAKLKTQGAPLAVITPEGIGWESEAVG
;
A
#
# COMPACT_ATOMS: atom_id res chain seq x y z
N MET A 1 -4.67 0.87 -0.78
CA MET A 1 -3.82 0.33 0.31
C MET A 1 -4.67 -0.21 1.47
N CYS A 2 -4.13 -1.15 2.24
CA CYS A 2 -4.74 -1.70 3.45
C CYS A 2 -3.99 -1.18 4.68
N PHE A 3 -4.71 -0.60 5.64
CA PHE A 3 -4.17 -0.08 6.90
C PHE A 3 -4.78 -0.84 8.06
N ASN A 4 -3.96 -1.51 8.88
CA ASN A 4 -4.43 -2.22 10.06
C ASN A 4 -4.59 -1.26 11.24
N GLU A 5 -5.84 -0.94 11.59
CA GLU A 5 -6.14 0.05 12.63
C GLU A 5 -5.75 -0.44 14.04
N ALA A 6 -5.77 -1.75 14.27
CA ALA A 6 -5.37 -2.33 15.56
C ALA A 6 -3.85 -2.27 15.77
N VAL A 7 -3.07 -2.67 14.77
CA VAL A 7 -1.60 -2.60 14.80
C VAL A 7 -1.13 -1.15 14.82
N ALA A 8 -1.71 -0.29 13.99
CA ALA A 8 -1.37 1.13 13.96
C ALA A 8 -1.58 1.81 15.31
N LYS A 9 -2.68 1.49 16.01
CA LYS A 9 -2.94 2.01 17.36
C LYS A 9 -1.90 1.56 18.39
N GLN A 10 -1.38 0.33 18.27
CA GLN A 10 -0.33 -0.18 19.17
C GLN A 10 1.02 0.47 18.91
N LEU A 11 1.29 0.82 17.65
CA LEU A 11 2.55 1.41 17.19
C LEU A 11 2.52 2.94 17.11
N ASP A 12 1.42 3.57 17.54
CA ASP A 12 1.18 5.02 17.45
C ASP A 12 1.35 5.58 16.02
N LEU A 13 0.92 4.81 15.02
CA LEU A 13 1.04 5.19 13.62
C LEU A 13 -0.18 6.02 13.19
N PRO A 14 0.03 7.21 12.58
CA PRO A 14 -1.05 7.97 12.00
C PRO A 14 -1.71 7.20 10.85
N LYS A 15 -2.98 7.51 10.58
CA LYS A 15 -3.69 6.94 9.43
C LYS A 15 -3.28 7.73 8.18
N PRO A 16 -2.65 7.10 7.17
CA PRO A 16 -2.30 7.78 5.94
C PRO A 16 -3.57 8.12 5.15
N THR A 17 -3.53 9.22 4.41
CA THR A 17 -4.61 9.70 3.56
C THR A 17 -4.17 9.85 2.10
N SER A 18 -2.87 10.04 1.87
CA SER A 18 -2.27 10.15 0.54
C SER A 18 -1.14 9.13 0.33
N TRP A 19 -0.60 9.09 -0.89
CA TRP A 19 0.62 8.32 -1.17
C TRP A 19 1.83 8.95 -0.49
N GLU A 20 1.94 10.27 -0.53
CA GLU A 20 3.03 11.06 0.05
C GLU A 20 3.17 10.81 1.54
N ASP A 21 2.06 10.61 2.27
CA ASP A 21 2.10 10.26 3.69
C ASP A 21 2.99 9.03 3.95
N LEU A 22 3.01 8.05 3.05
CA LEU A 22 3.80 6.82 3.20
C LEU A 22 5.31 7.05 3.17
N THR A 23 5.77 8.24 2.78
CA THR A 23 7.19 8.64 2.85
C THR A 23 7.61 9.11 4.25
N ASN A 24 6.66 9.38 5.14
CA ASN A 24 6.96 9.82 6.50
C ASN A 24 7.73 8.73 7.27
N PRO A 25 8.88 9.06 7.90
CA PRO A 25 9.70 8.10 8.66
C PRO A 25 8.97 7.36 9.79
N VAL A 26 7.82 7.87 10.26
CA VAL A 26 6.96 7.18 11.23
C VAL A 26 6.56 5.78 10.75
N TYR A 27 6.52 5.54 9.44
CA TYR A 27 6.15 4.23 8.87
C TYR A 27 7.34 3.31 8.60
N GLN A 28 8.55 3.66 9.07
CA GLN A 28 9.75 2.89 8.79
C GLN A 28 9.64 1.43 9.24
N GLY A 29 9.74 0.49 8.28
CA GLY A 29 9.64 -0.94 8.57
C GLY A 29 8.21 -1.43 8.83
N HIS A 30 7.20 -0.64 8.49
CA HIS A 30 5.78 -0.97 8.72
C HIS A 30 4.95 -1.14 7.44
N ILE A 31 5.59 -1.03 6.27
CA ILE A 31 4.93 -1.12 4.96
C ILE A 31 5.40 -2.37 4.20
N ALA A 32 4.47 -3.16 3.68
CA ALA A 32 4.77 -4.17 2.67
C ALA A 32 4.19 -3.75 1.30
N MET A 33 4.91 -4.08 0.23
CA MET A 33 4.51 -3.78 -1.15
C MET A 33 4.86 -4.94 -2.08
N PRO A 34 4.10 -5.23 -3.14
CA PRO A 34 4.55 -6.16 -4.16
C PRO A 34 5.81 -5.68 -4.91
N ASN A 35 6.72 -6.58 -5.21
CA ASN A 35 7.88 -6.30 -6.04
C ASN A 35 7.44 -6.09 -7.51
N PRO A 36 7.60 -4.88 -8.09
CA PRO A 36 7.17 -4.61 -9.47
C PRO A 36 7.88 -5.47 -10.52
N ALA A 37 9.10 -5.96 -10.25
CA ALA A 37 9.84 -6.83 -11.17
C ALA A 37 9.23 -8.23 -11.32
N SER A 38 8.34 -8.62 -10.41
CA SER A 38 7.81 -10.00 -10.35
C SER A 38 6.30 -10.08 -10.12
N SER A 39 5.65 -8.93 -9.94
CA SER A 39 4.23 -8.82 -9.59
C SER A 39 3.53 -7.84 -10.52
N GLY A 40 2.51 -8.31 -11.26
CA GLY A 40 1.70 -7.44 -12.12
C GLY A 40 1.04 -6.29 -11.35
N THR A 41 0.56 -6.54 -10.13
CA THR A 41 0.01 -5.49 -9.25
C THR A 41 1.06 -4.44 -8.88
N GLY A 42 2.29 -4.87 -8.55
CA GLY A 42 3.38 -3.95 -8.25
C GLY A 42 3.79 -3.13 -9.47
N TYR A 43 3.87 -3.77 -10.64
CA TYR A 43 4.14 -3.09 -11.90
C TYR A 43 3.08 -2.02 -12.21
N MET A 44 1.79 -2.37 -12.11
CA MET A 44 0.70 -1.42 -12.32
C MET A 44 0.74 -0.26 -11.32
N GLN A 45 1.04 -0.53 -10.05
CA GLN A 45 1.14 0.51 -9.01
C GLN A 45 2.27 1.51 -9.30
N VAL A 46 3.46 1.01 -9.66
CA VAL A 46 4.60 1.86 -10.05
C VAL A 46 4.26 2.67 -11.29
N SER A 47 3.65 2.03 -12.28
CA SER A 47 3.22 2.69 -13.53
C SER A 47 2.21 3.80 -13.24
N ALA A 48 1.30 3.60 -12.29
CA ALA A 48 0.33 4.61 -11.88
C ALA A 48 0.99 5.80 -11.17
N TRP A 49 1.99 5.56 -10.31
CA TRP A 49 2.73 6.66 -9.68
C TRP A 49 3.49 7.49 -10.71
N LEU A 50 4.21 6.86 -11.64
CA LEU A 50 4.93 7.57 -12.69
C LEU A 50 3.99 8.38 -13.61
N GLN A 51 2.83 7.83 -13.96
CA GLN A 51 1.83 8.54 -14.78
C GLN A 51 1.24 9.78 -14.07
N ASN A 52 0.97 9.68 -12.77
CA ASN A 52 0.31 10.76 -12.03
C ASN A 52 1.29 11.81 -11.49
N MET A 53 2.48 11.39 -11.06
CA MET A 53 3.49 12.27 -10.46
C MET A 53 4.46 12.85 -11.51
N GLY A 54 4.58 12.20 -12.67
CA GLY A 54 5.69 12.40 -13.62
C GLY A 54 6.89 11.51 -13.27
N GLU A 55 7.78 11.25 -14.24
CA GLU A 55 8.89 10.30 -14.05
C GLU A 55 9.81 10.68 -12.88
N ASP A 56 10.40 11.87 -12.91
CA ASP A 56 11.37 12.31 -11.89
C ASP A 56 10.77 12.26 -10.47
N LYS A 57 9.61 12.89 -10.28
CA LYS A 57 8.93 12.93 -8.97
C LYS A 57 8.45 11.55 -8.53
N GLY A 58 8.02 10.71 -9.47
CA GLY A 58 7.60 9.34 -9.17
C GLY A 58 8.77 8.48 -8.68
N TRP A 59 9.95 8.62 -9.30
CA TRP A 59 11.17 7.95 -8.84
C TRP A 59 11.64 8.46 -7.49
N ASP A 60 11.63 9.78 -7.24
CA ASP A 60 11.96 10.37 -5.94
C ASP A 60 11.01 9.85 -4.84
N TYR A 61 9.70 9.88 -5.11
CA TYR A 61 8.69 9.33 -4.20
C TYR A 61 8.96 7.85 -3.88
N MET A 62 9.26 7.01 -4.88
CA MET A 62 9.54 5.60 -4.67
C MET A 62 10.85 5.37 -3.89
N ALA A 63 11.85 6.23 -4.08
CA ALA A 63 13.10 6.19 -3.31
C ALA A 63 12.86 6.54 -1.83
N ASP A 64 11.98 7.50 -1.55
CA ASP A 64 11.59 7.84 -0.18
C ASP A 64 10.70 6.78 0.45
N LEU A 65 9.71 6.27 -0.30
CA LEU A 65 8.85 5.16 0.13
C LEU A 65 9.68 3.93 0.49
N HIS A 66 10.70 3.60 -0.31
CA HIS A 66 11.56 2.44 -0.09
C HIS A 66 12.18 2.41 1.31
N LYS A 67 12.53 3.58 1.87
CA LYS A 67 13.09 3.70 3.22
C LYS A 67 12.12 3.17 4.29
N ASN A 68 10.82 3.17 4.00
CA ASN A 68 9.77 2.70 4.90
C ASN A 68 9.28 1.28 4.62
N ILE A 69 9.70 0.66 3.51
CA ILE A 69 9.32 -0.71 3.16
C ILE A 69 10.03 -1.71 4.08
N ALA A 70 9.25 -2.53 4.78
CA ALA A 70 9.75 -3.68 5.54
C ALA A 70 10.27 -4.78 4.62
N HIS A 71 9.47 -5.13 3.61
CA HIS A 71 9.81 -6.14 2.61
C HIS A 71 8.92 -6.05 1.37
N TYR A 72 9.43 -6.63 0.28
CA TYR A 72 8.67 -6.77 -0.95
C TYR A 72 8.13 -8.20 -1.12
N THR A 73 6.90 -8.32 -1.62
CA THR A 73 6.25 -9.62 -1.87
C THR A 73 6.24 -9.97 -3.36
N HIS A 74 6.33 -11.26 -3.69
CA HIS A 74 6.11 -11.71 -5.07
C HIS A 74 4.63 -11.56 -5.50
N SER A 75 3.71 -12.00 -4.63
CA SER A 75 2.27 -11.87 -4.87
C SER A 75 1.78 -10.44 -4.65
N GLY A 76 0.93 -9.96 -5.55
CA GLY A 76 0.27 -8.66 -5.49
C GLY A 76 -0.71 -8.52 -4.32
N SER A 77 -1.35 -9.62 -3.90
CA SER A 77 -2.39 -9.61 -2.86
C SER A 77 -1.84 -9.83 -1.45
N LYS A 78 -0.61 -10.35 -1.34
CA LYS A 78 0.00 -10.73 -0.05
C LYS A 78 0.14 -9.56 0.92
N PRO A 79 0.50 -8.33 0.52
CA PRO A 79 0.66 -7.23 1.49
C PRO A 79 -0.62 -6.89 2.26
N CYS A 80 -1.79 -6.89 1.60
CA CYS A 80 -3.07 -6.71 2.32
C CYS A 80 -3.41 -7.89 3.24
N VAL A 81 -2.99 -9.12 2.88
CA VAL A 81 -3.14 -10.29 3.77
C VAL A 81 -2.29 -10.13 5.02
N GLN A 82 -1.02 -9.75 4.84
CA GLN A 82 -0.08 -9.52 5.95
C GLN A 82 -0.55 -8.38 6.84
N ALA A 83 -1.05 -7.30 6.25
CA ALA A 83 -1.70 -6.23 7.00
C ALA A 83 -2.91 -6.75 7.79
N GLY A 84 -3.79 -7.55 7.17
CA GLY A 84 -4.96 -8.13 7.85
C GLY A 84 -4.61 -9.08 9.00
N MET A 85 -3.47 -9.77 8.90
CA MET A 85 -2.91 -10.63 9.95
C MET A 85 -2.14 -9.85 11.03
N GLY A 86 -1.87 -8.55 10.79
CA GLY A 86 -1.09 -7.71 11.69
C GLY A 86 0.42 -7.92 11.61
N GLU A 87 0.92 -8.59 10.57
CA GLU A 87 2.37 -8.76 10.33
C GLU A 87 3.05 -7.44 9.92
N VAL A 88 2.28 -6.54 9.28
CA VAL A 88 2.68 -5.17 8.93
C VAL A 88 1.52 -4.23 9.20
N ALA A 89 1.79 -2.94 9.42
CA ALA A 89 0.72 -1.97 9.61
C ALA A 89 0.04 -1.59 8.28
N ILE A 90 0.82 -1.52 7.20
CA ILE A 90 0.37 -1.05 5.88
C ILE A 90 0.72 -2.09 4.81
N GLY A 91 -0.29 -2.45 4.01
CA GLY A 91 -0.14 -3.27 2.82
C GLY A 91 -0.51 -2.51 1.56
N ILE A 92 0.46 -2.23 0.70
CA ILE A 92 0.20 -1.71 -0.65
C ILE A 92 -0.19 -2.91 -1.52
N SER A 93 -1.43 -2.93 -1.99
CA SER A 93 -2.03 -4.02 -2.76
C SER A 93 -3.36 -3.51 -3.31
N MET A 94 -4.04 -4.36 -4.08
CA MET A 94 -5.33 -4.04 -4.67
C MET A 94 -6.40 -3.67 -3.64
N ALA A 95 -7.19 -2.61 -3.91
CA ALA A 95 -8.28 -2.18 -3.05
C ALA A 95 -9.34 -3.28 -2.84
N SER A 96 -9.68 -4.02 -3.90
CA SER A 96 -10.64 -5.13 -3.86
C SER A 96 -10.20 -6.26 -2.90
N ARG A 97 -8.90 -6.52 -2.81
CA ARG A 97 -8.37 -7.51 -1.85
C ARG A 97 -8.57 -7.06 -0.42
N GLY A 98 -8.29 -5.79 -0.14
CA GLY A 98 -8.52 -5.18 1.16
C GLY A 98 -9.99 -5.20 1.57
N ALA A 99 -10.88 -4.83 0.64
CA ALA A 99 -12.32 -4.84 0.88
C ALA A 99 -12.82 -6.24 1.27
N LYS A 100 -12.38 -7.28 0.53
CA LYS A 100 -12.71 -8.67 0.86
C LYS A 100 -12.20 -9.10 2.23
N LEU A 101 -10.99 -8.71 2.63
CA LEU A 101 -10.45 -9.07 3.95
C LEU A 101 -11.21 -8.35 5.08
N LYS A 102 -11.57 -7.08 4.86
CA LYS A 102 -12.38 -6.31 5.80
C LYS A 102 -13.75 -6.96 6.02
N THR A 103 -14.44 -7.40 4.96
CA THR A 103 -15.72 -8.11 5.09
C THR A 103 -15.59 -9.47 5.77
N GLN A 104 -14.41 -10.07 5.74
CA GLN A 104 -14.06 -11.30 6.48
C GLN A 104 -13.67 -11.04 7.94
N GLY A 105 -13.76 -9.79 8.43
CA GLY A 105 -13.49 -9.43 9.82
C GLY A 105 -12.05 -9.02 10.12
N ALA A 106 -11.19 -8.87 9.11
CA ALA A 106 -9.86 -8.32 9.34
C ALA A 106 -9.95 -6.85 9.82
N PRO A 107 -9.09 -6.41 10.75
CA PRO A 107 -9.12 -5.06 11.33
C PRO A 107 -8.51 -4.01 10.37
N LEU A 108 -9.00 -3.97 9.14
CA LEU A 108 -8.46 -3.15 8.04
C LEU A 108 -9.35 -1.95 7.72
N ALA A 109 -8.73 -0.80 7.57
CA ALA A 109 -9.22 0.28 6.73
C ALA A 109 -8.67 0.11 5.31
N VAL A 110 -9.54 0.20 4.31
CA VAL A 110 -9.14 0.28 2.90
C VAL A 110 -9.08 1.76 2.55
N ILE A 111 -7.90 2.23 2.17
CA ILE A 111 -7.66 3.62 1.80
C ILE A 111 -7.31 3.64 0.31
N THR A 112 -7.97 4.51 -0.43
CA THR A 112 -7.81 4.65 -1.88
C THR A 112 -7.36 6.09 -2.15
N PRO A 113 -6.04 6.37 -2.07
CA PRO A 113 -5.54 7.71 -2.39
C PRO A 113 -5.80 8.04 -3.85
N GLU A 114 -5.87 9.34 -4.15
CA GLU A 114 -5.91 9.79 -5.54
C GLU A 114 -4.65 9.31 -6.31
N GLY A 115 -4.78 9.18 -7.64
CA GLY A 115 -3.72 8.63 -8.48
C GLY A 115 -3.73 7.10 -8.64
N ILE A 116 -4.82 6.41 -8.25
CA ILE A 116 -5.06 5.03 -8.66
C ILE A 116 -5.79 5.05 -10.01
N GLY A 117 -5.01 5.06 -11.10
CA GLY A 117 -5.55 5.22 -12.46
C GLY A 117 -6.39 4.06 -13.00
N TRP A 118 -6.44 2.89 -12.33
CA TRP A 118 -6.97 1.68 -12.96
C TRP A 118 -7.83 0.78 -12.06
N GLU A 119 -7.86 0.98 -10.74
CA GLU A 119 -8.77 0.19 -9.89
C GLU A 119 -10.19 0.73 -9.89
N SER A 120 -10.35 2.03 -10.14
CA SER A 120 -11.67 2.68 -10.26
C SER A 120 -12.50 2.10 -11.42
N GLU A 121 -11.85 1.60 -12.48
CA GLU A 121 -12.52 0.99 -13.63
C GLU A 121 -12.95 -0.47 -13.40
N ALA A 122 -12.38 -1.15 -12.39
CA ALA A 122 -12.67 -2.55 -12.10
C ALA A 122 -13.77 -2.74 -11.03
N VAL A 123 -14.29 -1.64 -10.48
CA VAL A 123 -15.44 -1.62 -9.55
C VAL A 123 -16.64 -0.97 -10.25
N GLY A 124 -16.94 -1.46 -11.46
CA GLY A 124 -18.20 -1.23 -12.18
C GLY A 124 -19.11 -2.44 -12.08
#